data_AF-A0A357EYD0-F1
#
_entry.id   AF-A0A357EYD0-F1
#
_cell.length_a   1.000
_cell.length_b   1.000
_cell.length_c   1.000
_cell.angle_alpha   90.00
_cell.angle_beta   90.00
_cell.angle_gamma   90.00
#
_symmetry.space_group_name_H-M   'P 1'
#
loop_
_entity.id
_entity.type
_entity.pdbx_description
1 polymer ?
#
loop_
_entity_poly.entity_id
_entity_poly.type
_entity_poly.pdbx_seq_one_letter_code
_entity_poly.pdbx_strand_id
1 'polypeptide(L)'
;MSKVIPNDSTFISAMLGVRVPQQKLARYYLNSLQRQKDGIQQPQYVPNLGDEITLEHILPENPTGDAWKHFTVEERQQYTNRLGNLALLTATANSSIGNVGYNKKEATLKSSDFSLTSMAAGQGKWTTTQIENRQAELSQLAAKTWPL
;
A
#
# COMPACT_ATOMS: atom_id res chain seq x y z
N MET A 1 -32.70 -12.26 1.03
CA MET A 1 -31.45 -12.33 1.83
C MET A 1 -31.16 -10.93 2.33
N SER A 2 -31.23 -10.70 3.64
CA SER A 2 -30.90 -9.39 4.23
C SER A 2 -29.42 -9.10 3.96
N LYS A 3 -29.16 -7.97 3.30
CA LYS A 3 -27.81 -7.49 3.00
C LYS A 3 -27.20 -7.05 4.32
N VAL A 4 -26.47 -7.95 4.98
CA VAL A 4 -25.78 -7.64 6.24
C VAL A 4 -24.71 -6.62 5.90
N ILE A 5 -24.92 -5.37 6.32
CA ILE A 5 -23.89 -4.34 6.29
C ILE A 5 -22.90 -4.72 7.40
N PRO A 6 -21.63 -5.04 7.08
CA PRO A 6 -20.65 -5.42 8.08
C PRO A 6 -20.39 -4.24 9.01
N ASN A 7 -20.33 -4.47 10.32
CA ASN A 7 -19.86 -3.45 11.26
C ASN A 7 -18.35 -3.19 11.09
N ASP A 8 -17.85 -2.12 11.70
CA ASP A 8 -16.43 -1.72 11.60
C ASP A 8 -15.46 -2.85 11.96
N SER A 9 -15.76 -3.66 12.99
CA SER A 9 -14.89 -4.77 13.38
C SER A 9 -14.80 -5.83 12.28
N THR A 10 -15.91 -6.15 11.63
CA THR A 10 -15.95 -7.09 10.49
C THR A 10 -15.21 -6.49 9.28
N PHE A 11 -15.40 -5.21 9.00
CA PHE A 11 -14.72 -4.52 7.91
C PHE A 11 -13.20 -4.46 8.11
N ILE A 12 -12.74 -4.06 9.30
CA ILE A 12 -11.32 -4.02 9.68
C ILE A 12 -10.70 -5.41 9.53
N SER A 13 -11.39 -6.45 10.01
CA SER A 13 -10.90 -7.84 9.93
C SER A 13 -10.73 -8.30 8.47
N ALA A 14 -11.64 -7.93 7.59
CA ALA A 14 -11.52 -8.21 6.15
C ALA A 14 -10.33 -7.47 5.51
N MET A 15 -10.01 -6.26 5.99
CA MET A 15 -8.91 -5.45 5.47
C MET A 15 -7.52 -5.93 5.91
N LEU A 16 -7.39 -6.67 7.02
CA LEU A 16 -6.10 -7.19 7.52
C LEU A 16 -5.37 -8.10 6.52
N GLY A 17 -6.13 -8.81 5.68
CA GLY A 17 -5.58 -9.74 4.68
C GLY A 17 -5.87 -9.32 3.23
N VAL A 18 -6.39 -8.11 3.01
CA VAL A 18 -6.88 -7.75 1.67
C VAL A 18 -5.74 -7.69 0.66
N ARG A 19 -5.94 -8.40 -0.46
CA ARG A 19 -5.06 -8.42 -1.63
C ARG A 19 -5.79 -7.76 -2.79
N VAL A 20 -5.12 -6.87 -3.50
CA VAL A 20 -5.71 -6.03 -4.54
C VAL A 20 -4.84 -6.09 -5.80
N PRO A 21 -4.89 -7.21 -6.56
CA PRO A 21 -4.05 -7.38 -7.75
C PRO A 21 -4.41 -6.43 -8.89
N GLN A 22 -5.64 -5.92 -8.91
CA GLN A 22 -6.08 -4.92 -9.88
C GLN A 22 -5.45 -3.57 -9.54
N GLN A 23 -4.38 -3.18 -10.25
CA GLN A 23 -3.62 -1.96 -9.95
C GLN A 23 -4.48 -0.69 -9.88
N LYS A 24 -5.46 -0.53 -10.79
CA LYS A 24 -6.39 0.62 -10.75
C LYS A 24 -7.18 0.69 -9.44
N LEU A 25 -7.60 -0.45 -8.90
CA LEU A 25 -8.34 -0.52 -7.65
C LEU A 25 -7.42 -0.30 -6.45
N ALA A 26 -6.20 -0.85 -6.47
CA ALA A 26 -5.21 -0.62 -5.43
C ALA A 26 -4.84 0.86 -5.33
N ARG A 27 -4.63 1.53 -6.48
CA ARG A 27 -4.40 2.97 -6.55
C ARG A 27 -5.57 3.76 -5.98
N TYR A 28 -6.80 3.38 -6.32
CA TYR A 28 -8.01 4.00 -5.77
C TYR A 28 -8.08 3.88 -4.24
N TYR A 29 -7.84 2.68 -3.70
CA TYR A 29 -7.84 2.48 -2.24
C TYR A 29 -6.74 3.28 -1.56
N LEU A 30 -5.49 3.19 -2.02
CA LEU A 30 -4.39 3.95 -1.43
C LEU A 30 -4.63 5.46 -1.52
N ASN A 31 -5.15 5.96 -2.64
CA ASN A 31 -5.46 7.38 -2.79
C ASN A 31 -6.56 7.81 -1.79
N SER A 32 -7.61 7.00 -1.64
CA SER A 32 -8.67 7.28 -0.68
C SER A 32 -8.14 7.33 0.76
N LEU A 33 -7.33 6.34 1.15
CA LEU A 33 -6.67 6.30 2.46
C LEU A 33 -5.71 7.48 2.64
N GLN A 34 -4.93 7.81 1.62
CA GLN A 34 -3.97 8.92 1.65
C GLN A 34 -4.66 10.24 1.95
N ARG A 35 -5.76 10.51 1.25
CA ARG A 35 -6.56 11.72 1.46
C ARG A 35 -7.14 11.79 2.87
N GLN A 36 -7.65 10.67 3.38
CA GLN A 36 -8.12 10.58 4.76
C GLN A 36 -6.99 10.85 5.75
N LYS A 37 -5.79 10.32 5.51
CA LYS A 37 -4.62 10.49 6.39
C LYS A 37 -4.09 11.93 6.40
N ASP A 38 -4.08 12.58 5.25
CA ASP A 38 -3.57 13.94 5.08
C ASP A 38 -4.61 15.01 5.40
N GLY A 39 -5.85 14.61 5.75
CA GLY A 39 -6.94 15.55 5.99
C GLY A 39 -7.38 16.30 4.73
N ILE A 40 -7.06 15.77 3.55
CA ILE A 40 -7.47 16.36 2.25
C ILE A 40 -8.95 16.02 2.02
N GLN A 41 -9.81 16.84 2.61
CA GLN A 41 -11.24 16.82 2.31
C GLN A 41 -11.46 17.54 1.00
N GLN A 42 -11.70 16.83 -0.11
CA GLN A 42 -12.04 17.50 -1.37
C GLN A 42 -13.10 16.82 -2.25
N PRO A 43 -13.86 17.63 -3.00
CA PRO A 43 -15.28 17.47 -3.29
C PRO A 43 -15.54 17.08 -4.76
N GLN A 44 -16.67 16.43 -5.03
CA GLN A 44 -17.31 16.18 -6.34
C GLN A 44 -16.49 15.43 -7.43
N TYR A 45 -15.19 15.66 -7.64
CA TYR A 45 -14.25 14.92 -8.51
C TYR A 45 -12.82 15.08 -7.92
N VAL A 46 -11.91 14.10 -7.79
CA VAL A 46 -11.31 13.20 -8.80
C VAL A 46 -10.79 11.91 -8.10
N PRO A 47 -11.20 10.68 -8.51
CA PRO A 47 -10.69 9.44 -7.90
C PRO A 47 -9.40 8.91 -8.53
N ASN A 48 -8.96 9.47 -9.67
CA ASN A 48 -7.86 8.95 -10.47
C ASN A 48 -6.69 9.94 -10.54
N LEU A 49 -5.50 9.50 -10.09
CA LEU A 49 -4.30 10.32 -9.95
C LEU A 49 -3.54 10.58 -11.28
N GLY A 50 -4.17 10.33 -12.44
CA GLY A 50 -3.51 10.39 -13.75
C GLY A 50 -2.40 9.32 -13.91
N ASP A 51 -1.59 9.40 -14.97
CA ASP A 51 -0.49 8.44 -15.17
C ASP A 51 0.82 8.87 -14.49
N GLU A 52 0.87 10.09 -13.96
CA GLU A 52 2.02 10.65 -13.25
C GLU A 52 2.24 10.00 -11.88
N ILE A 53 1.18 9.52 -11.23
CA ILE A 53 1.27 8.77 -9.97
C ILE A 53 1.02 7.29 -10.23
N THR A 54 2.00 6.48 -9.93
CA THR A 54 2.02 5.04 -10.17
C THR A 54 1.93 4.26 -8.86
N LEU A 55 1.63 2.97 -9.00
CA LEU A 55 1.64 2.03 -7.89
C LEU A 55 3.02 1.39 -7.77
N GLU A 56 3.64 1.52 -6.61
CA GLU A 56 4.88 0.86 -6.29
C GLU A 56 4.63 -0.38 -5.42
N HIS A 57 5.34 -1.46 -5.74
CA HIS A 57 5.40 -2.69 -4.96
C HIS A 57 6.71 -2.69 -4.16
N ILE A 58 6.64 -2.45 -2.84
CA ILE A 58 7.86 -2.38 -2.02
C ILE A 58 8.59 -3.71 -2.09
N LEU A 59 7.92 -4.83 -1.75
CA LEU A 59 8.28 -6.18 -2.21
C LEU A 59 7.81 -6.33 -3.67
N PRO A 60 8.72 -6.45 -4.66
CA PRO A 60 8.33 -6.56 -6.07
C PRO A 60 7.58 -7.85 -6.39
N GLU A 61 6.78 -7.85 -7.47
CA GLU A 61 6.22 -9.09 -8.06
C GLU A 61 7.32 -10.01 -8.58
N ASN A 62 8.28 -9.43 -9.29
CA ASN A 62 9.40 -10.15 -9.90
C ASN A 62 10.72 -9.61 -9.33
N PRO A 63 11.07 -9.97 -8.07
CA PRO A 63 12.33 -9.53 -7.51
C PRO A 63 13.49 -10.11 -8.31
N THR A 64 14.54 -9.31 -8.50
CA THR A 64 15.76 -9.74 -9.16
C THR A 64 16.92 -9.72 -8.17
N GLY A 65 17.81 -10.69 -8.29
CA GLY A 65 18.98 -10.83 -7.41
C GLY A 65 18.63 -11.21 -5.96
N ASP A 66 19.53 -10.84 -5.04
CA ASP A 66 19.58 -11.44 -3.71
C ASP A 66 18.82 -10.67 -2.64
N ALA A 67 18.43 -9.43 -2.94
CA ALA A 67 17.88 -8.48 -1.96
C ALA A 67 16.53 -8.91 -1.35
N TRP A 68 15.83 -9.84 -2.00
CA TRP A 68 14.51 -10.33 -1.59
C TRP A 68 14.49 -11.84 -1.34
N LYS A 69 15.66 -12.50 -1.25
CA LYS A 69 15.79 -13.96 -1.02
C LYS A 69 15.25 -14.43 0.32
N HIS A 70 15.07 -13.53 1.28
CA HIS A 70 14.48 -13.86 2.58
C HIS A 70 12.97 -14.07 2.54
N PHE A 71 12.31 -13.81 1.41
CA PHE A 71 10.91 -14.20 1.19
C PHE A 71 10.84 -15.53 0.43
N THR A 72 10.01 -16.46 0.90
CA THR A 72 9.69 -17.68 0.16
C THR A 72 8.80 -17.38 -1.06
N VAL A 73 8.59 -18.38 -1.93
CA VAL A 73 7.70 -18.24 -3.08
C VAL A 73 6.26 -18.02 -2.62
N GLU A 74 5.84 -18.76 -1.59
CA GLU A 74 4.50 -18.70 -1.00
C GLU A 74 4.25 -17.33 -0.35
N GLU A 75 5.23 -16.82 0.39
CA GLU A 75 5.15 -15.48 0.96
C GLU A 75 5.04 -14.41 -0.12
N ARG A 76 5.86 -14.48 -1.18
CA ARG A 76 5.74 -13.50 -2.29
C ARG A 76 4.35 -13.52 -2.91
N GLN A 77 3.83 -14.72 -3.22
CA GLN A 77 2.47 -14.85 -3.76
C GLN A 77 1.42 -14.23 -2.83
N GLN A 78 1.55 -14.44 -1.52
CA GLN A 78 0.58 -13.95 -0.53
C GLN A 78 0.69 -12.44 -0.29
N TYR A 79 1.91 -11.88 -0.26
CA TYR A 79 2.17 -10.55 0.26
C TYR A 79 2.35 -9.46 -0.79
N THR A 80 2.75 -9.77 -2.03
CA THR A 80 3.05 -8.72 -3.02
C THR A 80 1.85 -7.80 -3.28
N ASN A 81 0.65 -8.37 -3.41
CA ASN A 81 -0.57 -7.63 -3.70
C ASN A 81 -1.33 -7.13 -2.45
N ARG A 82 -0.77 -7.29 -1.24
CA ARG A 82 -1.40 -6.75 -0.02
C ARG A 82 -1.29 -5.23 -0.01
N LEU A 83 -2.35 -4.51 0.38
CA LEU A 83 -2.30 -3.03 0.46
C LEU A 83 -1.15 -2.52 1.34
N GLY A 84 -0.80 -3.25 2.41
CA GLY A 84 0.35 -2.92 3.24
C GLY A 84 1.69 -2.91 2.49
N ASN A 85 1.83 -3.68 1.41
CA ASN A 85 3.04 -3.71 0.58
C ASN A 85 3.07 -2.63 -0.52
N LEU A 86 1.94 -1.97 -0.76
CA LEU A 86 1.77 -1.05 -1.86
C LEU A 86 2.00 0.39 -1.41
N ALA A 87 2.52 1.20 -2.32
CA ALA A 87 2.78 2.61 -2.12
C ALA A 87 2.41 3.43 -3.36
N LEU A 88 2.09 4.71 -3.18
CA LEU A 88 1.94 5.67 -4.28
C LEU A 88 3.26 6.42 -4.45
N LEU A 89 3.73 6.52 -5.69
CA LEU A 89 4.93 7.26 -6.07
C LEU A 89 4.72 7.94 -7.42
N THR A 90 5.44 9.03 -7.66
CA THR A 90 5.54 9.58 -9.02
C THR A 90 6.17 8.57 -9.97
N ALA A 91 5.83 8.60 -11.26
CA ALA A 91 6.40 7.70 -12.26
C ALA A 91 7.94 7.79 -12.31
N THR A 92 8.48 9.00 -12.15
CA THR A 92 9.93 9.25 -12.07
C THR A 92 10.55 8.62 -10.83
N ALA A 93 9.95 8.78 -9.65
CA ALA A 93 10.46 8.17 -8.42
C ALA A 93 10.39 6.63 -8.50
N ASN A 94 9.28 6.09 -8.99
CA ASN A 94 9.06 4.66 -9.09
C ASN A 94 10.06 3.99 -10.07
N SER A 95 10.23 4.57 -11.26
CA SER A 95 11.21 4.07 -12.25
C SER A 95 12.66 4.13 -11.76
N SER A 96 13.00 5.08 -10.87
CA SER A 96 14.35 5.18 -10.31
C SER A 96 14.72 4.06 -9.33
N ILE A 97 13.74 3.48 -8.64
CA ILE A 97 13.98 2.42 -7.63
C ILE A 97 13.64 1.02 -8.15
N GLY A 98 12.59 0.86 -8.95
CA GLY A 98 12.22 -0.43 -9.55
C GLY A 98 12.31 -1.62 -8.59
N ASN A 99 13.08 -2.65 -8.96
CA ASN A 99 13.18 -3.91 -8.21
C ASN A 99 14.35 -3.97 -7.21
N VAL A 100 15.00 -2.84 -6.90
CA VAL A 100 16.10 -2.82 -5.93
C VAL A 100 15.66 -3.28 -4.55
N GLY A 101 16.63 -3.62 -3.69
CA GLY A 101 16.36 -3.99 -2.30
C GLY A 101 15.76 -2.84 -1.49
N TYR A 102 15.01 -3.19 -0.44
CA TYR A 102 14.35 -2.22 0.44
C TYR A 102 15.26 -1.09 0.92
N ASN A 103 16.48 -1.37 1.37
CA ASN A 103 17.41 -0.35 1.87
C ASN A 103 17.71 0.75 0.82
N LYS A 104 17.65 0.41 -0.47
CA LYS A 104 17.77 1.40 -1.56
C LYS A 104 16.46 2.13 -1.82
N LYS A 105 15.31 1.46 -1.67
CA LYS A 105 13.98 2.07 -1.79
C LYS A 105 13.69 3.06 -0.65
N GLU A 106 14.22 2.80 0.54
CA GLU A 106 13.91 3.53 1.77
C GLU A 106 14.08 5.04 1.63
N ALA A 107 15.16 5.51 1.00
CA ALA A 107 15.41 6.93 0.80
C ALA A 107 14.29 7.59 -0.02
N THR A 108 13.86 6.96 -1.12
CA THR A 108 12.77 7.44 -1.98
C THR A 108 11.41 7.37 -1.29
N LEU A 109 11.16 6.32 -0.50
CA LEU A 109 9.95 6.21 0.31
C LEU A 109 9.90 7.36 1.32
N LYS A 110 11.01 7.61 2.03
CA LYS A 110 11.13 8.64 3.05
C LYS A 110 10.93 10.06 2.50
N SER A 111 11.42 10.33 1.29
CA SER A 111 11.28 11.63 0.62
C SER A 111 9.93 11.84 -0.08
N SER A 112 9.01 10.87 -0.01
CA SER A 112 7.71 10.99 -0.67
C SER A 112 6.79 11.96 0.05
N ASP A 113 6.12 12.83 -0.71
CA ASP A 113 5.08 13.73 -0.19
C ASP A 113 3.82 12.97 0.25
N PHE A 114 3.64 11.73 -0.22
CA PHE A 114 2.57 10.86 0.24
C PHE A 114 2.90 10.32 1.63
N SER A 115 2.19 10.80 2.66
CA SER A 115 2.43 10.40 4.05
C SER A 115 2.28 8.89 4.29
N LEU A 116 1.38 8.20 3.58
CA LEU A 116 1.30 6.74 3.68
C LEU A 116 2.51 6.09 3.03
N THR A 117 3.08 6.65 1.97
CA THR A 117 4.32 6.12 1.39
C THR A 117 5.51 6.34 2.32
N SER A 118 5.67 7.53 2.91
CA SER A 118 6.78 7.82 3.83
C SER A 118 6.73 7.00 5.11
N MET A 119 5.54 6.61 5.58
CA MET A 119 5.34 5.67 6.68
C MET A 119 5.95 4.26 6.44
N ALA A 120 6.23 3.87 5.20
CA ALA A 120 6.92 2.61 4.90
C ALA A 120 8.44 2.70 5.05
N ALA A 121 9.01 3.89 5.23
CA ALA A 121 10.43 4.08 5.46
C ALA A 121 10.81 3.81 6.94
N GLY A 122 12.10 3.87 7.25
CA GLY A 122 12.60 3.74 8.62
C GLY A 122 12.58 2.32 9.18
N GLN A 123 12.31 1.31 8.36
CA GLN A 123 12.36 -0.09 8.77
C GLN A 123 13.78 -0.62 8.60
N GLY A 124 14.30 -1.41 9.53
CA GLY A 124 15.61 -2.06 9.33
C GLY A 124 15.60 -3.09 8.19
N LYS A 125 14.43 -3.69 7.92
CA LYS A 125 14.20 -4.67 6.86
C LYS A 125 12.72 -4.67 6.50
N TRP A 126 12.41 -4.98 5.25
CA TRP A 126 11.03 -5.24 4.81
C TRP A 126 10.75 -6.73 4.80
N THR A 127 9.93 -7.20 5.74
CA THR A 127 9.47 -8.60 5.85
C THR A 127 7.94 -8.66 5.83
N THR A 128 7.39 -9.87 5.90
CA THR A 128 5.95 -10.11 6.09
C THR A 128 5.41 -9.33 7.30
N THR A 129 6.16 -9.29 8.41
CA THR A 129 5.79 -8.54 9.62
C THR A 129 5.61 -7.04 9.36
N GLN A 130 6.50 -6.39 8.61
CA GLN A 130 6.34 -4.96 8.28
C GLN A 130 5.11 -4.73 7.40
N ILE A 131 4.84 -5.64 6.45
CA ILE A 131 3.66 -5.56 5.59
C ILE A 131 2.38 -5.72 6.41
N GLU A 132 2.34 -6.67 7.34
CA GLU A 132 1.19 -6.92 8.22
C GLU A 132 0.93 -5.76 9.18
N ASN A 133 1.96 -5.23 9.83
CA ASN A 133 1.84 -4.10 10.74
C ASN A 133 1.27 -2.88 10.02
N ARG A 134 1.85 -2.55 8.86
CA ARG A 134 1.37 -1.46 8.01
C ARG A 134 -0.05 -1.72 7.53
N GLN A 135 -0.38 -2.95 7.14
CA GLN A 135 -1.74 -3.29 6.74
C GLN A 135 -2.74 -3.12 7.88
N ALA A 136 -2.37 -3.46 9.12
CA ALA A 136 -3.22 -3.22 10.28
C ALA A 136 -3.52 -1.73 10.49
N GLU A 137 -2.52 -0.86 10.34
CA GLU A 137 -2.72 0.60 10.38
C GLU A 137 -3.65 1.09 9.25
N LEU A 138 -3.45 0.58 8.02
CA LEU A 138 -4.32 0.91 6.89
C LEU A 138 -5.75 0.41 7.08
N SER A 139 -5.96 -0.74 7.74
CA SER A 139 -7.30 -1.26 8.05
C SER A 139 -8.05 -0.34 9.01
N GLN A 140 -7.37 0.21 10.02
CA GLN A 140 -7.97 1.19 10.94
C GLN A 140 -8.30 2.50 10.22
N LEU A 141 -7.42 2.94 9.31
CA LEU A 141 -7.66 4.12 8.49
C LEU A 141 -8.81 3.90 7.50
N ALA A 142 -8.96 2.69 6.97
CA ALA A 142 -10.04 2.33 6.05
C ALA A 142 -11.42 2.52 6.68
N ALA A 143 -11.62 2.08 7.93
CA ALA A 143 -12.89 2.27 8.64
C ALA A 143 -13.27 3.75 8.77
N LYS A 144 -12.27 4.64 8.93
CA LYS A 144 -12.49 6.10 8.96
C LYS A 144 -12.71 6.70 7.57
N THR A 145 -12.17 6.06 6.53
CA THR A 145 -12.24 6.53 5.14
C THR A 145 -13.58 6.22 4.51
N TRP A 146 -14.17 5.08 4.85
CA TRP A 146 -15.47 4.62 4.36
C TRP A 146 -16.41 4.33 5.52
N PRO A 147 -16.87 5.39 6.24
CA PRO A 147 -17.82 5.23 7.33
C PRO A 147 -19.18 4.75 6.79
N LEU A 148 -19.91 4.03 7.64
CA LEU A 148 -21.29 3.59 7.39
C LEU A 148 -22.32 4.68 7.71
#